data_AF-A0A0M8Q1H3-F1
#
_entry.id   AF-A0A0M8Q1H3-F1
#
_cell.length_a   1.000
_cell.length_b   1.000
_cell.length_c   1.000
_cell.angle_alpha   90.00
_cell.angle_beta   90.00
_cell.angle_gamma   90.00
#
_symmetry.space_group_name_H-M   'P 1'
#
loop_
_entity.id
_entity.type
_entity.pdbx_description
1 polymer ?
#
loop_
_entity_poly.entity_id
_entity_poly.type
_entity_poly.pdbx_seq_one_letter_code
_entity_poly.pdbx_strand_id
1 'polypeptide(L)'
;MFKKLVNKKRLNNEKGLTLIELLAVIVILAIIAAIAIPAIGNIINKSKDRAILAEASNILAGAKIAYADGVCDGDTKACDESSLKDFVEGVDLPTGTKVTYDKTKKEWSIKYPRFEDIKLPDYEMTDKTTTENELNKKLTKAGVKTEASTGGSGS
;
A
#
# COMPACT_ATOMS: atom_id res chain seq x y z
N MET A 1 -16.03 64.07 40.97
CA MET A 1 -15.00 63.62 39.98
C MET A 1 -14.08 62.66 40.73
N PHE A 2 -13.81 61.40 40.40
CA PHE A 2 -14.00 60.53 39.22
C PHE A 2 -14.37 59.14 39.75
N LYS A 3 -15.59 58.67 39.47
CA LYS A 3 -15.94 57.70 38.42
C LYS A 3 -15.63 56.23 38.81
N LYS A 4 -16.66 55.61 39.39
CA LYS A 4 -17.06 54.20 39.27
C LYS A 4 -16.25 53.42 38.21
N LEU A 5 -15.31 52.59 38.65
CA LEU A 5 -14.97 51.36 37.93
C LEU A 5 -15.81 50.23 38.51
N VAL A 6 -17.06 50.18 38.05
CA VAL A 6 -17.93 49.02 38.19
C VAL A 6 -17.26 47.90 37.40
N ASN A 7 -16.48 47.06 38.08
CA ASN A 7 -16.06 45.77 37.55
C ASN A 7 -17.31 44.88 37.55
N LYS A 8 -18.08 45.00 36.47
CA LYS A 8 -19.32 44.27 36.21
C LYS A 8 -19.01 42.77 36.30
N LYS A 9 -19.49 42.14 37.37
CA LYS A 9 -19.52 40.69 37.59
C LYS A 9 -19.89 39.99 36.28
N ARG A 10 -18.89 39.48 35.54
CA ARG A 10 -19.09 38.40 34.56
C ARG A 10 -19.05 37.09 35.35
N LEU A 11 -19.99 36.92 36.28
CA LEU A 11 -20.26 35.61 36.86
C LEU A 11 -21.21 34.92 35.88
N ASN A 12 -20.57 34.26 34.92
CA ASN A 12 -20.85 32.88 34.52
C ASN A 12 -22.34 32.57 34.34
N ASN A 13 -22.85 32.93 33.17
CA ASN A 13 -24.02 32.27 32.59
C ASN A 13 -23.59 31.04 31.78
N GLU A 14 -22.58 30.32 32.28
CA GLU A 14 -22.15 29.02 31.77
C GLU A 14 -23.27 28.04 32.14
N LYS A 15 -24.31 27.97 31.30
CA LYS A 15 -25.29 26.88 31.37
C LYS A 15 -24.48 25.60 31.14
N GLY A 16 -24.12 24.91 32.21
CA GLY A 16 -23.37 23.67 32.16
C GLY A 16 -24.15 22.63 31.35
N LEU A 17 -23.46 21.95 30.43
CA LEU A 17 -23.97 20.76 29.78
C LEU A 17 -24.37 19.74 30.85
N THR A 18 -25.56 19.17 30.71
CA THR A 18 -25.99 18.13 31.63
C THR A 18 -25.27 16.82 31.29
N LEU A 19 -25.01 15.98 32.30
CA LEU A 19 -24.36 14.67 32.07
C LEU A 19 -25.17 13.79 31.12
N ILE A 20 -26.51 13.94 31.10
CA ILE A 20 -27.39 13.17 30.22
C ILE A 20 -27.22 13.57 28.75
N GLU A 21 -26.99 14.85 28.45
CA GLU A 21 -26.73 15.32 27.09
C GLU A 21 -25.39 14.78 26.57
N LEU A 22 -24.36 14.80 27.41
CA LEU A 22 -23.06 14.19 27.06
C LEU A 22 -23.18 12.67 26.88
N LEU A 23 -23.99 12.01 27.71
CA LEU A 23 -24.20 10.57 27.63
C LEU A 23 -24.90 10.16 26.33
N ALA A 24 -25.91 10.90 25.88
CA ALA A 24 -26.59 10.62 24.62
C ALA A 24 -25.62 10.70 23.42
N VAL A 25 -24.71 11.69 23.42
CA VAL A 25 -23.74 11.88 22.33
C VAL A 25 -22.73 10.73 22.25
N ILE A 26 -22.16 10.30 23.38
CA ILE A 26 -21.19 9.19 23.37
C ILE A 26 -21.82 7.87 22.93
N VAL A 27 -23.10 7.64 23.22
CA VAL A 27 -23.82 6.43 22.78
C VAL A 27 -23.96 6.43 21.27
N ILE A 28 -24.35 7.55 20.67
CA ILE A 28 -24.45 7.66 19.21
C ILE A 28 -23.08 7.49 18.55
N LEU A 29 -22.03 8.12 19.09
CA LEU A 29 -20.66 7.95 18.60
C LEU A 29 -20.18 6.51 18.70
N ALA A 30 -20.53 5.79 19.78
CA ALA A 30 -20.17 4.39 19.94
C ALA A 30 -20.81 3.49 18.88
N ILE A 31 -22.09 3.71 18.55
CA ILE A 31 -22.79 2.94 17.50
C ILE A 31 -22.16 3.20 16.12
N ILE A 32 -21.89 4.47 15.79
CA ILE A 32 -21.23 4.84 14.53
C ILE A 32 -19.83 4.23 14.46
N ALA A 33 -19.05 4.35 15.54
CA ALA A 33 -17.69 3.82 15.61
C ALA A 33 -17.66 2.30 15.43
N ALA A 34 -18.61 1.56 16.00
CA ALA A 34 -18.69 0.11 15.89
C ALA A 34 -18.76 -0.39 14.43
N ILE A 35 -19.46 0.33 13.55
CA ILE A 35 -19.56 -0.01 12.11
C ILE A 35 -18.40 0.61 11.32
N ALA A 36 -18.03 1.85 11.64
CA ALA A 36 -17.03 2.59 10.86
C ALA A 36 -15.61 2.02 11.01
N ILE A 37 -15.19 1.63 12.22
CA ILE A 37 -13.83 1.13 12.49
C ILE A 37 -13.47 -0.10 11.62
N PRO A 38 -14.25 -1.19 11.61
CA PRO A 38 -13.92 -2.36 10.78
C PRO A 38 -13.97 -2.05 9.28
N ALA A 39 -14.93 -1.23 8.83
CA ALA A 39 -15.05 -0.85 7.43
C ALA A 39 -13.84 -0.03 6.95
N ILE A 40 -13.43 0.98 7.72
CA ILE A 40 -12.26 1.81 7.42
C ILE A 40 -10.98 0.98 7.47
N GLY A 41 -10.85 0.07 8.46
CA GLY A 41 -9.71 -0.85 8.54
C GLY A 41 -9.55 -1.70 7.29
N ASN A 42 -10.65 -2.26 6.77
CA ASN A 42 -10.63 -3.04 5.53
C ASN A 42 -10.22 -2.19 4.32
N ILE A 43 -10.72 -0.95 4.21
CA ILE A 43 -10.35 -0.03 3.12
C ILE A 43 -8.85 0.31 3.18
N ILE A 44 -8.32 0.59 4.38
CA ILE A 44 -6.90 0.90 4.57
C ILE A 44 -6.03 -0.29 4.18
N ASN A 45 -6.36 -1.50 4.63
CA ASN A 45 -5.62 -2.71 4.26
C ASN A 45 -5.67 -2.92 2.74
N LYS A 46 -6.84 -2.73 2.11
CA LYS A 46 -6.98 -2.84 0.66
C LYS A 46 -6.09 -1.87 -0.10
N SER A 47 -5.98 -0.62 0.36
CA SER A 47 -5.09 0.38 -0.24
C SER A 47 -3.60 0.02 -0.05
N LYS A 48 -3.21 -0.48 1.13
CA LYS A 48 -1.84 -0.90 1.41
C LYS A 48 -1.43 -2.12 0.56
N ASP A 49 -2.27 -3.14 0.52
CA ASP A 49 -2.02 -4.35 -0.26
C ASP A 49 -1.93 -4.03 -1.75
N ARG A 50 -2.80 -3.16 -2.26
CA ARG A 50 -2.73 -2.63 -3.64
C ARG A 50 -1.41 -1.92 -3.92
N ALA A 51 -0.93 -1.09 -2.99
CA ALA A 51 0.33 -0.38 -3.14
C ALA A 51 1.51 -1.38 -3.22
N ILE A 52 1.54 -2.40 -2.36
CA ILE A 52 2.57 -3.44 -2.38
C ILE A 52 2.57 -4.21 -3.72
N LEU A 53 1.39 -4.56 -4.25
CA LEU A 53 1.29 -5.21 -5.55
C LEU A 53 1.79 -4.30 -6.68
N ALA A 54 1.45 -3.01 -6.64
CA ALA A 54 1.86 -2.04 -7.65
C ALA A 54 3.36 -1.76 -7.60
N GLU A 55 3.95 -1.67 -6.40
CA GLU A 55 5.39 -1.60 -6.20
C GLU A 55 6.09 -2.82 -6.80
N ALA A 56 5.60 -4.03 -6.53
CA ALA A 56 6.14 -5.25 -7.12
C ALA A 56 6.08 -5.24 -8.65
N SER A 57 4.99 -4.72 -9.23
CA SER A 57 4.87 -4.52 -10.67
C SER A 57 5.91 -3.54 -11.22
N ASN A 58 6.15 -2.44 -10.51
CA ASN A 58 7.16 -1.45 -10.89
C ASN A 58 8.57 -2.05 -10.81
N ILE A 59 8.87 -2.78 -9.73
CA ILE A 59 10.14 -3.50 -9.56
C ILE A 59 10.36 -4.49 -10.71
N LEU A 60 9.31 -5.23 -11.09
CA LEU A 60 9.38 -6.17 -12.21
C LEU A 60 9.67 -5.45 -13.54
N ALA A 61 9.04 -4.30 -13.78
CA ALA A 61 9.29 -3.49 -14.96
C ALA A 61 10.75 -2.98 -15.00
N GLY A 62 11.24 -2.43 -13.89
CA GLY A 62 12.64 -2.01 -13.76
C GLY A 62 13.62 -3.17 -13.94
N ALA A 63 13.30 -4.35 -13.40
CA ALA A 63 14.11 -5.55 -13.57
C ALA A 63 14.21 -6.01 -15.03
N LYS A 64 13.16 -5.85 -15.84
CA LYS A 64 13.21 -6.16 -17.27
C LYS A 64 14.16 -5.23 -18.02
N ILE A 65 14.21 -3.96 -17.63
CA ILE A 65 15.15 -2.97 -18.18
C ILE A 65 16.57 -3.31 -17.75
N ALA A 66 16.79 -3.51 -16.44
CA ALA A 66 18.09 -3.92 -15.88
C ALA A 66 18.62 -5.21 -16.52
N TYR A 67 17.73 -6.15 -16.81
CA TYR A 67 18.07 -7.38 -17.50
C TYR A 67 18.52 -7.15 -18.96
N ALA A 68 17.82 -6.27 -19.68
CA ALA A 68 18.18 -5.91 -21.05
C ALA A 68 19.54 -5.19 -21.10
N ASP A 69 19.84 -4.37 -20.09
CA ASP A 69 21.12 -3.67 -19.94
C ASP A 69 22.26 -4.58 -19.46
N GLY A 70 21.96 -5.82 -19.06
CA GLY A 70 22.95 -6.82 -18.69
C GLY A 70 23.57 -6.61 -17.30
N VAL A 71 22.97 -5.78 -16.45
CA VAL A 71 23.47 -5.51 -15.08
C VAL A 71 23.04 -6.57 -14.06
N CYS A 72 22.09 -7.43 -14.43
CA CYS A 72 21.64 -8.53 -13.59
C CYS A 72 22.63 -9.71 -13.61
N ASP A 73 22.70 -10.47 -12.52
CA ASP A 73 23.67 -11.54 -12.32
C ASP A 73 23.71 -12.52 -13.52
N GLY A 74 24.92 -12.74 -14.03
CA GLY A 74 25.20 -13.49 -15.24
C GLY A 74 24.80 -14.96 -15.16
N ASP A 75 24.96 -15.58 -13.99
CA ASP A 75 24.80 -17.02 -13.79
C ASP A 75 23.35 -17.40 -13.48
N THR A 76 22.66 -16.61 -12.66
CA THR A 76 21.28 -16.85 -12.26
C THR A 76 20.25 -16.01 -13.01
N LYS A 77 20.70 -15.06 -13.85
CA LYS A 77 19.82 -14.13 -14.59
C LYS A 77 18.80 -13.47 -13.65
N ALA A 78 19.27 -13.17 -12.45
CA ALA A 78 18.49 -12.58 -11.38
C ALA A 78 18.98 -11.15 -11.10
N CYS A 79 18.03 -10.24 -10.94
CA CYS A 79 18.26 -8.86 -10.53
C CYS A 79 17.94 -8.77 -9.04
N ASP A 80 18.91 -8.37 -8.24
CA ASP A 80 18.78 -8.18 -6.79
C ASP A 80 18.54 -6.70 -6.43
N GLU A 81 18.36 -6.40 -5.15
CA GLU A 81 18.12 -5.04 -4.69
C GLU A 81 19.23 -4.04 -5.07
N SER A 82 20.47 -4.50 -5.32
CA SER A 82 21.58 -3.60 -5.64
C SER A 82 21.56 -3.19 -7.10
N SER A 83 21.34 -4.17 -7.99
CA SER A 83 21.21 -3.99 -9.43
C SER A 83 19.91 -3.27 -9.82
N LEU A 84 18.87 -3.30 -8.98
CA LEU A 84 17.58 -2.67 -9.27
C LEU A 84 17.47 -1.21 -8.84
N LYS A 85 18.37 -0.70 -7.99
CA LYS A 85 18.29 0.67 -7.44
C LYS A 85 18.25 1.76 -8.50
N ASP A 86 19.00 1.58 -9.58
CA ASP A 86 19.09 2.56 -10.66
C ASP A 86 17.94 2.44 -11.68
N PHE A 87 17.09 1.41 -11.54
CA PHE A 87 16.03 1.07 -12.50
C PHE A 87 14.61 1.20 -11.92
N VAL A 88 14.49 1.48 -10.62
CA VAL A 88 13.20 1.60 -9.93
C VAL A 88 13.19 2.90 -9.11
N GLU A 89 12.33 3.84 -9.49
CA GLU A 89 12.19 5.11 -8.78
C GLU A 89 11.06 5.06 -7.74
N GLY A 90 11.31 5.67 -6.57
CA GLY A 90 10.29 5.92 -5.55
C GLY A 90 9.74 4.67 -4.84
N VAL A 91 10.41 3.52 -4.97
CA VAL A 91 10.05 2.26 -4.30
C VAL A 91 11.17 1.86 -3.36
N ASP A 92 10.81 1.44 -2.15
CA ASP A 92 11.76 0.86 -1.21
C ASP A 92 12.10 -0.58 -1.62
N LEU A 93 13.40 -0.90 -1.69
CA LEU A 93 13.91 -2.21 -2.07
C LEU A 93 14.50 -2.89 -0.82
N PRO A 94 13.67 -3.56 0.01
CA PRO A 94 14.15 -4.25 1.19
C PRO A 94 15.09 -5.40 0.79
N THR A 95 16.06 -5.68 1.66
CA THR A 95 17.03 -6.77 1.49
C THR A 95 16.33 -8.09 1.20
N GLY A 96 16.80 -8.80 0.18
CA GLY A 96 16.18 -10.05 -0.28
C GLY A 96 15.10 -9.87 -1.35
N THR A 97 14.90 -8.65 -1.87
CA THR A 97 14.16 -8.42 -3.11
C THR A 97 14.95 -8.99 -4.28
N LYS A 98 14.32 -9.90 -5.04
CA LYS A 98 14.97 -10.55 -6.18
C LYS A 98 13.96 -10.79 -7.29
N VAL A 99 14.32 -10.42 -8.51
CA VAL A 99 13.56 -10.75 -9.72
C VAL A 99 14.38 -11.74 -10.54
N THR A 100 13.75 -12.83 -10.99
CA THR A 100 14.40 -13.90 -11.76
C THR A 100 13.64 -14.16 -13.04
N TYR A 101 14.37 -14.35 -14.14
CA TYR A 101 13.80 -14.79 -15.41
C TYR A 101 14.06 -16.28 -15.67
N ASP A 102 13.01 -17.09 -15.74
CA ASP A 102 13.10 -18.49 -16.14
C ASP A 102 13.03 -18.61 -17.67
N LYS A 103 14.16 -18.89 -18.31
CA LYS A 103 14.27 -19.04 -19.78
C LYS A 103 13.49 -20.25 -20.32
N THR A 104 13.30 -21.28 -19.51
CA THR A 104 12.62 -22.52 -19.93
C THR A 104 11.12 -22.28 -20.02
N LYS A 105 10.57 -21.60 -19.01
CA LYS A 105 9.15 -21.24 -18.93
C LYS A 105 8.82 -19.92 -19.62
N LYS A 106 9.84 -19.13 -19.99
CA LYS A 106 9.72 -17.76 -20.49
C LYS A 106 8.89 -16.89 -19.54
N GLU A 107 9.09 -17.06 -18.24
CA GLU A 107 8.28 -16.44 -17.20
C GLU A 107 9.16 -15.68 -16.19
N TRP A 108 8.70 -14.50 -15.81
CA TRP A 108 9.32 -13.70 -14.76
C TRP A 108 8.74 -14.04 -13.40
N SER A 109 9.60 -14.09 -12.38
CA SER A 109 9.22 -14.28 -10.98
C SER A 109 9.85 -13.21 -10.11
N ILE A 110 9.10 -12.73 -9.13
CA ILE A 110 9.56 -11.74 -8.16
C ILE A 110 9.42 -12.31 -6.75
N LYS A 111 10.51 -12.22 -5.99
CA LYS A 111 10.56 -12.38 -4.53
C LYS A 111 10.62 -10.99 -3.91
N TYR A 112 9.60 -10.62 -3.15
CA TYR A 112 9.50 -9.30 -2.54
C TYR A 112 9.12 -9.43 -1.06
N PRO A 113 10.00 -9.05 -0.11
CA PRO A 113 9.75 -9.19 1.32
C PRO A 113 8.43 -8.58 1.81
N ARG A 114 8.00 -7.45 1.24
CA ARG A 114 6.76 -6.76 1.64
C ARG A 114 5.49 -7.52 1.28
N PHE A 115 5.57 -8.63 0.55
CA PHE A 115 4.41 -9.51 0.37
C PHE A 115 3.92 -10.14 1.69
N GLU A 116 4.75 -10.23 2.74
CA GLU A 116 4.30 -10.64 4.08
C GLU A 116 3.36 -9.63 4.74
N ASP A 117 3.44 -8.36 4.35
CA ASP A 117 2.63 -7.30 4.93
C ASP A 117 1.19 -7.28 4.36
N ILE A 118 0.93 -8.10 3.33
CA ILE A 118 -0.40 -8.25 2.72
C ILE A 118 -1.33 -8.92 3.74
N LYS A 119 -2.47 -8.29 4.01
CA LYS A 119 -3.42 -8.76 5.03
C LYS A 119 -4.70 -9.35 4.46
N LEU A 120 -5.01 -9.05 3.19
CA LEU A 120 -6.23 -9.54 2.56
C LEU A 120 -5.97 -10.88 1.86
N PRO A 121 -6.74 -11.93 2.19
CA PRO A 121 -6.58 -13.27 1.59
C PRO A 121 -6.65 -13.28 0.06
N ASP A 122 -7.41 -12.34 -0.53
CA ASP A 122 -7.54 -12.21 -1.98
C ASP A 122 -6.21 -11.87 -2.69
N TYR A 123 -5.23 -11.35 -1.95
CA TYR A 123 -3.95 -10.85 -2.47
C TYR A 123 -2.72 -11.59 -1.90
N GLU A 124 -2.89 -12.42 -0.86
CA GLU A 124 -1.81 -13.13 -0.17
C GLU A 124 -0.91 -13.92 -1.13
N MET A 125 0.39 -13.89 -0.89
CA MET A 125 1.41 -14.59 -1.67
C MET A 125 2.04 -15.72 -0.85
N THR A 126 2.16 -16.89 -1.43
CA THR A 126 2.93 -17.99 -0.82
C THR A 126 4.42 -17.68 -0.92
N ASP A 127 5.18 -17.92 0.15
CA ASP A 127 6.65 -17.83 0.19
C ASP A 127 7.27 -16.50 -0.29
N LYS A 128 6.51 -15.40 -0.17
CA LYS A 128 6.90 -14.06 -0.64
C LYS A 128 7.33 -14.03 -2.12
N THR A 129 6.87 -14.99 -2.91
CA THR A 129 7.28 -15.15 -4.31
C THR A 129 6.05 -15.30 -5.18
N THR A 130 6.05 -14.68 -6.35
CA THR A 130 4.97 -14.83 -7.31
C THR A 130 5.47 -14.67 -8.73
N THR A 131 4.79 -15.31 -9.68
CA THR A 131 5.07 -15.11 -11.10
C THR A 131 4.41 -13.83 -11.59
N GLU A 132 4.93 -13.26 -12.67
CA GLU A 132 4.34 -12.09 -13.33
C GLU A 132 2.86 -12.32 -13.66
N ASN A 133 2.51 -13.52 -14.14
CA ASN A 133 1.14 -13.86 -14.50
C ASN A 133 0.20 -13.83 -13.29
N GLU A 134 0.65 -14.36 -12.15
CA GLU A 134 -0.12 -14.34 -10.91
C GLU A 134 -0.22 -12.94 -10.31
N LEU A 135 0.88 -12.18 -10.32
CA LEU A 135 0.92 -10.79 -9.91
C LEU A 135 -0.09 -9.95 -10.73
N ASN A 136 -0.09 -10.10 -12.05
CA ASN A 136 -1.01 -9.39 -12.94
C ASN A 136 -2.46 -9.76 -12.67
N LYS A 137 -2.77 -11.04 -12.42
CA LYS A 137 -4.12 -11.47 -12.01
C LYS A 137 -4.56 -10.78 -10.71
N LYS A 138 -3.66 -10.68 -9.73
CA LYS A 138 -3.95 -10.06 -8.43
C LYS A 138 -4.11 -8.55 -8.54
N LEU A 139 -3.27 -7.86 -9.32
CA LEU A 139 -3.40 -6.44 -9.62
C LEU A 139 -4.74 -6.11 -10.28
N THR A 140 -5.18 -6.91 -11.26
CA THR A 140 -6.47 -6.74 -11.92
C THR A 140 -7.64 -6.95 -10.95
N LYS A 141 -7.58 -7.98 -10.09
CA LYS A 141 -8.56 -8.16 -8.99
C LYS A 141 -8.55 -6.99 -8.01
N ALA A 142 -7.37 -6.41 -7.80
CA ALA A 142 -7.17 -5.22 -7.01
C ALA A 142 -7.53 -3.93 -7.77
N GLY A 143 -8.18 -4.00 -8.94
CA GLY A 143 -8.63 -2.83 -9.70
C GLY A 143 -7.49 -1.89 -10.12
N VAL A 144 -6.25 -2.35 -10.05
CA VAL A 144 -5.10 -1.66 -10.63
C VAL A 144 -5.08 -2.05 -12.10
N LYS A 145 -5.10 -1.05 -12.99
CA LYS A 145 -4.94 -1.31 -14.42
C LYS A 145 -3.52 -1.84 -14.61
N THR A 146 -3.42 -3.13 -14.91
CA THR A 146 -2.19 -3.69 -15.46
C THR A 146 -2.20 -3.35 -16.93
N GLU A 147 -1.14 -2.69 -17.39
CA GLU A 147 -0.84 -2.72 -18.82
C GLU A 147 -0.57 -4.18 -19.12
N ALA A 148 -1.56 -4.86 -19.70
CA ALA A 148 -1.36 -6.19 -20.25
C ALA A 148 -0.09 -6.14 -21.08
N SER A 149 0.74 -7.17 -20.96
CA SER A 149 1.80 -7.48 -21.92
C SER A 149 1.18 -7.62 -23.32
N THR A 150 0.85 -6.51 -23.96
CA THR A 150 0.84 -6.39 -25.41
C THR A 150 2.30 -6.54 -25.79
N GLY A 151 2.67 -7.78 -26.10
CA GLY A 151 3.73 -8.03 -27.05
C GLY A 151 3.38 -7.25 -28.31
N GLY A 152 3.92 -6.03 -28.38
CA GLY A 152 4.02 -5.26 -29.60
C GLY A 152 5.05 -5.96 -30.47
N SER A 153 4.58 -6.92 -31.25
CA SER A 153 5.03 -7.05 -32.62
C SER A 153 4.75 -5.71 -33.29
N GLY A 154 5.79 -4.99 -33.71
CA GLY A 154 5.64 -3.60 -34.16
C GLY A 154 6.89 -3.02 -34.82
N SER A 155 7.13 -3.48 -36.04
CA SER A 155 8.10 -3.05 -37.07
C SER A 155 9.56 -3.49 -36.94
#